data_AF-R5KET5-F1
#
_entry.id   AF-R5KET5-F1
#
_cell.length_a   1.000
_cell.length_b   1.000
_cell.length_c   1.000
_cell.angle_alpha   90.00
_cell.angle_beta   90.00
_cell.angle_gamma   90.00
#
_symmetry.space_group_name_H-M   'P 1'
#
loop_
_entity.id
_entity.type
_entity.pdbx_description
1 polymer ?
#
loop_
_entity_poly.entity_id
_entity_poly.type
_entity_poly.pdbx_seq_one_letter_code
_entity_poly.pdbx_strand_id
1 'polypeptide(L)'
;MKKLNLFFMAMTMLFMAASLTACSDDDNNGGGGADLPTPQYEQVSGKYAITSEGSPYESIELSASGNYIVTLNYSGGYYAADNTSANRISTNHHKSLLSGGAQTRATQDGNVIYGTFTSLGENEYALEGFGTIKLDYTGSDVTGIEVTTQGGQTTQYTAEKQPVMGDDNMTSSLCRTWKIEKIHDVYYDKETGKTDDVTVTPENPGETGYDMPIEVMWSKSGTYLVSYRDGSIGIAEWKWKDRGAGQLYYAWDGEWTGDYATITFDRNRAVIHDKWEDEYGRDESWTYLVAVDAPETPGTDLPEGQSPLANVFTGKLLKEMDGDRFIYENGYLTQITNDKETITFNYNYATGADGPDVYVTMRGDGDDDFAITLNEQGFAEKIVQTSYDQYGENVYTKTLEYDADGHLTAMNDDRNGRLYDLTWTDGNLTKVHWLSDSGSEHTYTYTYGDQANTNCLLFYYKVYSVDIDEVQCLYYAGLLGKAPKHLPELETSDSGSTTTFTWTDNSLTVDGDDYHPTEFSFYEE
;
A
#
# COMPACT_ATOMS: atom_id res chain seq x y z
N MET A 1 -8.16 -26.43 -32.70
CA MET A 1 -8.64 -27.66 -32.02
C MET A 1 -7.57 -28.75 -32.04
N LYS A 2 -6.58 -28.63 -31.14
CA LYS A 2 -5.82 -29.71 -30.51
C LYS A 2 -4.69 -29.07 -29.68
N LYS A 3 -4.84 -29.21 -28.35
CA LYS A 3 -3.80 -29.28 -27.31
C LYS A 3 -3.03 -27.98 -26.99
N LEU A 4 -3.64 -27.15 -26.15
CA LEU A 4 -2.90 -26.30 -25.22
C LEU A 4 -2.36 -27.22 -24.10
N ASN A 5 -1.18 -27.77 -24.32
CA ASN A 5 -0.41 -28.50 -23.32
C ASN A 5 0.82 -27.64 -23.04
N LEU A 6 0.72 -26.74 -22.06
CA LEU A 6 1.88 -26.01 -21.55
C LEU A 6 2.72 -27.03 -20.77
N PHE A 7 3.68 -27.68 -21.43
CA PHE A 7 4.64 -28.59 -20.81
C PHE A 7 6.02 -27.96 -20.82
N PHE A 8 6.59 -27.84 -19.63
CA PHE A 8 8.02 -27.90 -19.36
C PHE A 8 8.71 -28.98 -20.21
N MET A 9 9.78 -28.63 -20.95
CA MET A 9 10.96 -29.50 -21.04
C MET A 9 12.19 -28.80 -21.65
N ALA A 10 13.27 -28.85 -20.89
CA ALA A 10 14.65 -28.59 -21.28
C ALA A 10 15.12 -29.42 -22.50
N MET A 11 16.12 -28.91 -23.24
CA MET A 11 17.48 -29.48 -23.31
C MET A 11 18.25 -29.17 -24.63
N THR A 12 19.40 -28.51 -24.46
CA THR A 12 20.74 -28.66 -25.12
C THR A 12 21.18 -27.99 -26.44
N MET A 13 22.34 -27.30 -26.27
CA MET A 13 23.53 -27.06 -27.14
C MET A 13 23.46 -25.90 -28.16
N LEU A 14 24.45 -24.98 -28.30
CA LEU A 14 25.91 -25.04 -28.09
C LEU A 14 26.58 -23.63 -28.15
N PHE A 15 27.57 -23.38 -27.26
CA PHE A 15 28.71 -22.42 -27.28
C PHE A 15 28.59 -20.99 -27.88
N MET A 16 28.96 -19.94 -27.11
CA MET A 16 30.34 -19.45 -26.90
C MET A 16 30.39 -18.34 -25.83
N ALA A 17 31.44 -18.39 -25.01
CA ALA A 17 31.82 -17.34 -24.08
C ALA A 17 32.42 -16.13 -24.81
N ALA A 18 32.05 -14.92 -24.38
CA ALA A 18 32.92 -13.76 -24.42
C ALA A 18 32.67 -12.91 -23.18
N SER A 19 33.69 -12.90 -22.32
CA SER A 19 33.90 -11.95 -21.24
C SER A 19 33.71 -10.50 -21.71
N LEU A 20 32.88 -9.73 -21.00
CA LEU A 20 33.07 -8.30 -20.85
C LEU A 20 32.79 -7.90 -19.40
N THR A 21 33.86 -7.49 -18.74
CA THR A 21 33.86 -6.64 -17.56
C THR A 21 33.18 -5.32 -17.88
N ALA A 22 32.23 -4.90 -17.05
CA ALA A 22 31.84 -3.51 -16.94
C ALA A 22 31.64 -3.18 -15.45
N CYS A 23 32.74 -2.77 -14.81
CA CYS A 23 32.63 -1.79 -13.76
C CYS A 23 32.42 -0.43 -14.45
N SER A 24 31.32 0.24 -14.17
CA SER A 24 31.31 1.69 -14.02
C SER A 24 30.20 2.06 -13.06
N ASP A 25 30.61 2.60 -11.91
CA ASP A 25 29.82 3.52 -11.11
C ASP A 25 29.21 4.59 -12.02
N ASP A 26 27.90 4.82 -11.86
CA ASP A 26 27.33 6.16 -11.76
C ASP A 26 25.90 6.00 -11.21
N ASP A 27 25.79 6.25 -9.90
CA ASP A 27 24.54 6.38 -9.17
C ASP A 27 23.80 7.65 -9.64
N ASN A 28 22.90 7.49 -10.61
CA ASN A 28 21.69 8.30 -10.76
C ASN A 28 20.90 7.86 -11.98
N ASN A 29 19.96 6.93 -11.78
CA ASN A 29 18.80 6.87 -12.64
C ASN A 29 17.60 6.35 -11.85
N GLY A 30 16.58 7.20 -11.73
CA GLY A 30 15.36 6.94 -10.97
C GLY A 30 14.66 5.66 -11.43
N GLY A 31 14.31 4.80 -10.48
CA GLY A 31 13.71 3.48 -10.74
C GLY A 31 12.55 3.18 -9.81
N GLY A 32 11.37 3.74 -10.12
CA GLY A 32 10.17 2.96 -10.49
C GLY A 32 9.53 1.96 -9.52
N GLY A 33 9.84 1.94 -8.22
CA GLY A 33 9.03 1.20 -7.24
C GLY A 33 7.68 1.90 -6.98
N ALA A 34 6.65 1.16 -6.57
CA ALA A 34 5.38 1.75 -6.15
C ALA A 34 5.44 2.25 -4.70
N ASP A 35 4.70 3.33 -4.40
CA ASP A 35 4.47 3.79 -3.03
C ASP A 35 3.45 2.88 -2.35
N LEU A 36 3.90 1.68 -1.97
CA LEU A 36 3.09 0.67 -1.28
C LEU A 36 3.41 0.65 0.22
N PRO A 37 2.42 0.37 1.09
CA PRO A 37 2.69 0.18 2.50
C PRO A 37 3.68 -0.97 2.70
N THR A 38 4.50 -0.84 3.75
CA THR A 38 5.36 -1.91 4.23
C THR A 38 4.50 -3.10 4.64
N PRO A 39 4.74 -4.31 4.10
CA PRO A 39 3.99 -5.50 4.49
C PRO A 39 4.11 -5.81 5.99
N GLN A 40 3.06 -6.38 6.57
CA GLN A 40 2.94 -6.63 8.01
C GLN A 40 4.14 -7.37 8.62
N TYR A 41 4.71 -8.34 7.89
CA TYR A 41 5.75 -9.23 8.38
C TYR A 41 7.13 -8.94 7.76
N GLU A 42 7.35 -7.73 7.23
CA GLU A 42 8.58 -7.34 6.57
C GLU A 42 9.84 -7.66 7.39
N GLN A 43 9.84 -7.30 8.68
CA GLN A 43 11.00 -7.47 9.58
C GLN A 43 11.43 -8.94 9.78
N VAL A 44 10.48 -9.86 9.65
CA VAL A 44 10.67 -11.29 9.92
C VAL A 44 10.65 -12.10 8.63
N SER A 45 10.49 -11.43 7.48
CA SER A 45 10.53 -12.10 6.19
C SER A 45 11.93 -12.63 5.90
N GLY A 46 12.00 -13.79 5.26
CA GLY A 46 13.22 -14.42 4.79
C GLY A 46 13.18 -15.94 4.82
N LYS A 47 14.15 -16.53 4.11
CA LYS A 47 14.39 -17.97 4.07
C LYS A 47 15.39 -18.39 5.15
N TYR A 48 14.97 -19.26 6.05
CA TYR A 48 15.79 -19.82 7.12
C TYR A 48 16.24 -21.23 6.71
N ALA A 49 17.50 -21.36 6.30
CA ALA A 49 18.09 -22.66 5.97
C ALA A 49 18.38 -23.43 7.26
N ILE A 50 17.93 -24.68 7.34
CA ILE A 50 18.12 -25.53 8.51
C ILE A 50 19.41 -26.35 8.32
N THR A 51 20.36 -26.16 9.23
CA THR A 51 21.72 -26.72 9.13
C THR A 51 21.93 -27.95 10.01
N SER A 52 20.94 -28.30 10.85
CA SER A 52 21.01 -29.46 11.73
C SER A 52 21.07 -30.77 10.95
N GLU A 53 22.06 -31.60 11.25
CA GLU A 53 22.21 -32.92 10.65
C GLU A 53 20.99 -33.80 10.96
N GLY A 54 20.45 -34.46 9.92
CA GLY A 54 19.27 -35.32 10.05
C GLY A 54 17.94 -34.58 10.20
N SER A 55 17.92 -33.25 10.03
CA SER A 55 16.66 -32.49 9.96
C SER A 55 15.76 -33.01 8.82
N PRO A 56 14.45 -33.19 9.06
CA PRO A 56 13.49 -33.49 7.99
C PRO A 56 13.20 -32.26 7.11
N TYR A 57 13.66 -31.08 7.52
CA TYR A 57 13.46 -29.80 6.85
C TYR A 57 14.78 -29.28 6.29
N GLU A 58 14.74 -28.81 5.05
CA GLU A 58 15.83 -28.09 4.41
C GLU A 58 15.77 -26.60 4.74
N SER A 59 14.57 -26.01 4.68
CA SER A 59 14.37 -24.61 5.03
C SER A 59 12.92 -24.33 5.43
N ILE A 60 12.74 -23.24 6.19
CA ILE A 60 11.45 -22.62 6.43
C ILE A 60 11.57 -21.16 6.01
N GLU A 61 10.65 -20.68 5.20
CA GLU A 61 10.67 -19.32 4.65
C GLU A 61 9.37 -18.61 5.01
N LEU A 62 9.49 -17.38 5.50
CA LEU A 62 8.37 -16.49 5.80
C LEU A 62 8.36 -15.34 4.80
N SER A 63 7.22 -15.08 4.15
CA SER A 63 7.03 -13.94 3.27
C SER A 63 6.59 -12.70 4.06
N ALA A 64 6.82 -11.53 3.48
CA ALA A 64 6.46 -10.25 4.10
C ALA A 64 4.92 -10.06 4.23
N SER A 65 4.12 -10.69 3.35
CA SER A 65 2.65 -10.63 3.36
C SER A 65 1.97 -11.73 4.18
N GLY A 66 2.73 -12.54 4.94
CA GLY A 66 2.14 -13.53 5.86
C GLY A 66 1.96 -14.94 5.28
N ASN A 67 2.72 -15.30 4.24
CA ASN A 67 2.77 -16.67 3.72
C ASN A 67 4.02 -17.39 4.19
N TYR A 68 3.98 -18.72 4.23
CA TYR A 68 5.15 -19.52 4.56
C TYR A 68 5.42 -20.61 3.52
N ILE A 69 6.68 -21.01 3.41
CA ILE A 69 7.12 -22.19 2.67
C ILE A 69 7.95 -23.07 3.62
N VAL A 70 7.61 -24.36 3.72
CA VAL A 70 8.48 -25.36 4.33
C VAL A 70 9.00 -26.27 3.22
N THR A 71 10.32 -26.33 3.06
CA THR A 71 10.97 -27.27 2.15
C THR A 71 11.49 -28.47 2.94
N LEU A 72 11.02 -29.66 2.58
CA LEU A 72 11.40 -30.93 3.19
C LEU A 72 12.70 -31.47 2.58
N ASN A 73 13.55 -32.06 3.41
CA ASN A 73 14.76 -32.74 2.96
C ASN A 73 14.40 -34.10 2.33
N TYR A 74 14.87 -34.35 1.10
CA TYR A 74 14.59 -35.59 0.34
C TYR A 74 14.97 -36.89 1.08
N SER A 75 15.91 -36.83 2.02
CA SER A 75 16.30 -37.97 2.86
C SER A 75 15.30 -38.29 4.01
N GLY A 76 14.42 -37.34 4.36
CA GLY A 76 13.41 -37.46 5.43
C GLY A 76 11.98 -37.66 4.93
N GLY A 77 11.68 -37.37 3.66
CA GLY A 77 10.33 -37.49 3.08
C GLY A 77 9.75 -38.91 3.07
N TYR A 78 10.61 -39.94 3.14
CA TYR A 78 10.18 -41.35 3.26
C TYR A 78 9.94 -41.79 4.72
N TYR A 79 10.52 -41.11 5.72
CA TYR A 79 10.47 -41.56 7.12
C TYR A 79 9.35 -40.93 7.96
N ALA A 80 8.59 -39.98 7.41
CA ALA A 80 7.29 -39.58 7.95
C ALA A 80 6.13 -40.46 7.41
N ALA A 81 6.38 -41.31 6.41
CA ALA A 81 5.37 -42.09 5.70
C ALA A 81 5.38 -43.60 6.03
N ASP A 82 6.12 -44.04 7.06
CA ASP A 82 6.19 -45.46 7.43
C ASP A 82 5.19 -45.81 8.54
N ASN A 83 3.91 -45.78 8.17
CA ASN A 83 2.91 -46.70 8.72
C ASN A 83 1.75 -46.86 7.73
N THR A 84 1.99 -47.55 6.62
CA THR A 84 1.18 -48.69 6.15
C THR A 84 1.63 -49.13 4.77
N SER A 85 2.25 -50.30 4.73
CA SER A 85 2.60 -51.03 3.52
C SER A 85 1.33 -51.56 2.84
N ALA A 86 0.95 -51.00 1.67
CA ALA A 86 0.28 -51.73 0.60
C ALA A 86 0.22 -50.94 -0.72
N ASN A 87 0.73 -51.57 -1.78
CA ASN A 87 0.47 -51.33 -3.20
C ASN A 87 0.96 -50.03 -3.85
N ARG A 88 2.16 -50.19 -4.45
CA ARG A 88 2.51 -49.61 -5.75
C ARG A 88 1.37 -49.87 -6.75
N ILE A 89 0.72 -48.82 -7.23
CA ILE A 89 0.19 -48.65 -8.59
C ILE A 89 0.06 -47.14 -8.83
N SER A 90 0.69 -46.68 -9.90
CA SER A 90 0.50 -45.38 -10.54
C SER A 90 -0.99 -45.10 -10.75
N THR A 91 -1.50 -43.98 -10.24
CA THR A 91 -2.52 -43.10 -10.86
C THR A 91 -2.94 -42.01 -9.87
N ASN A 92 -2.92 -40.77 -10.34
CA ASN A 92 -3.59 -39.56 -9.87
C ASN A 92 -4.60 -39.77 -8.74
N HIS A 93 -4.17 -39.60 -7.48
CA HIS A 93 -5.02 -39.15 -6.37
C HIS A 93 -4.10 -38.67 -5.23
N HIS A 94 -3.94 -37.35 -5.14
CA HIS A 94 -3.24 -36.65 -4.07
C HIS A 94 -3.94 -36.93 -2.73
N LYS A 95 -3.32 -37.72 -1.86
CA LYS A 95 -3.75 -37.85 -0.47
C LYS A 95 -2.94 -36.86 0.37
N SER A 96 -3.63 -35.81 0.78
CA SER A 96 -3.23 -34.82 1.77
C SER A 96 -2.64 -35.48 3.03
N LEU A 97 -1.47 -35.00 3.44
CA LEU A 97 -0.84 -35.27 4.74
C LEU A 97 -1.57 -34.56 5.91
N LEU A 98 -2.63 -33.80 5.63
CA LEU A 98 -3.40 -33.02 6.59
C LEU A 98 -4.68 -33.75 7.00
N SER A 99 -4.56 -34.94 7.61
CA SER A 99 -5.72 -35.62 8.18
C SER A 99 -5.93 -35.18 9.64
N GLY A 100 -6.67 -34.09 9.85
CA GLY A 100 -7.14 -33.73 11.19
C GLY A 100 -7.74 -32.34 11.36
N GLY A 101 -9.01 -32.16 10.97
CA GLY A 101 -9.88 -31.08 11.50
C GLY A 101 -9.65 -29.66 10.95
N ALA A 102 -10.75 -29.00 10.56
CA ALA A 102 -10.83 -27.71 9.86
C ALA A 102 -10.22 -27.73 8.43
N GLN A 103 -10.91 -27.09 7.47
CA GLN A 103 -10.37 -26.89 6.13
C GLN A 103 -9.23 -25.88 6.22
N THR A 104 -7.98 -26.33 6.14
CA THR A 104 -6.79 -25.48 6.15
C THR A 104 -6.50 -24.95 4.75
N ARG A 105 -5.98 -23.73 4.62
CA ARG A 105 -5.46 -23.17 3.35
C ARG A 105 -4.09 -23.73 2.94
N ALA A 106 -3.47 -24.56 3.77
CA ALA A 106 -2.17 -25.15 3.48
C ALA A 106 -2.23 -26.17 2.34
N THR A 107 -1.27 -26.07 1.43
CA THR A 107 -1.08 -26.95 0.28
C THR A 107 0.26 -27.65 0.40
N GLN A 108 0.30 -28.95 0.11
CA GLN A 108 1.54 -29.68 -0.03
C GLN A 108 1.67 -30.22 -1.45
N ASP A 109 2.77 -29.86 -2.11
CA ASP A 109 3.17 -30.39 -3.40
C ASP A 109 4.62 -30.89 -3.32
N GLY A 110 4.82 -32.17 -3.62
CA GLY A 110 6.12 -32.83 -3.44
C GLY A 110 6.73 -32.62 -2.05
N ASN A 111 7.92 -32.01 -2.04
CA ASN A 111 8.69 -31.68 -0.84
C ASN A 111 8.42 -30.25 -0.33
N VAL A 112 7.39 -29.56 -0.82
CA VAL A 112 7.07 -28.18 -0.44
C VAL A 112 5.71 -28.13 0.24
N ILE A 113 5.63 -27.41 1.36
CA ILE A 113 4.39 -27.06 2.04
C ILE A 113 4.26 -25.55 2.02
N TYR A 114 3.16 -25.04 1.48
CA TYR A 114 2.85 -23.61 1.38
C TYR A 114 1.56 -23.29 2.13
N GLY A 115 1.51 -22.16 2.81
CA GLY A 115 0.30 -21.72 3.50
C GLY A 115 0.44 -20.30 4.05
N THR A 116 -0.45 -19.93 4.97
CA THR A 116 -0.43 -18.64 5.67
C THR A 116 0.03 -18.80 7.11
N PHE A 117 0.67 -17.77 7.66
CA PHE A 117 1.09 -17.74 9.05
C PHE A 117 0.59 -16.50 9.79
N THR A 118 0.55 -16.59 11.11
CA THR A 118 0.23 -15.47 12.01
C THR A 118 1.23 -15.41 13.15
N SER A 119 1.53 -14.19 13.64
CA SER A 119 2.39 -14.03 14.83
C SER A 119 1.61 -14.37 16.10
N LEU A 120 2.26 -15.13 16.99
CA LEU A 120 1.80 -15.41 18.35
C LEU A 120 2.52 -14.52 19.39
N GLY A 121 3.41 -13.63 18.94
CA GLY A 121 4.30 -12.85 19.81
C GLY A 121 5.60 -13.58 20.15
N GLU A 122 6.55 -12.88 20.76
CA GLU A 122 7.83 -13.46 21.22
C GLU A 122 8.60 -14.27 20.16
N ASN A 123 8.59 -13.81 18.90
CA ASN A 123 9.18 -14.48 17.73
C ASN A 123 8.59 -15.86 17.42
N GLU A 124 7.39 -16.15 17.90
CA GLU A 124 6.64 -17.37 17.62
C GLU A 124 5.55 -17.12 16.57
N TYR A 125 5.39 -18.07 15.65
CA TYR A 125 4.48 -17.97 14.51
C TYR A 125 3.69 -19.26 14.34
N ALA A 126 2.38 -19.15 14.21
CA ALA A 126 1.50 -20.25 13.83
C ALA A 126 1.45 -20.39 12.32
N LEU A 127 1.91 -21.52 11.79
CA LEU A 127 1.91 -21.89 10.39
C LEU A 127 0.68 -22.77 10.15
N GLU A 128 -0.35 -22.22 9.50
CA GLU A 128 -1.62 -22.90 9.28
C GLU A 128 -1.39 -24.25 8.59
N GLY A 129 -1.93 -25.35 9.12
CA GLY A 129 -1.74 -26.67 8.51
C GLY A 129 -0.38 -27.33 8.76
N PHE A 130 0.60 -26.65 9.38
CA PHE A 130 1.91 -27.24 9.67
C PHE A 130 2.21 -27.37 11.18
N GLY A 131 1.96 -26.31 11.95
CA GLY A 131 2.33 -26.26 13.37
C GLY A 131 2.71 -24.86 13.82
N THR A 132 3.58 -24.73 14.82
CA THR A 132 4.20 -23.46 15.22
C THR A 132 5.71 -23.51 15.03
N ILE A 133 6.30 -22.34 14.77
CA ILE A 133 7.75 -22.15 14.85
C ILE A 133 8.09 -21.02 15.82
N LYS A 134 9.27 -21.10 16.42
CA LYS A 134 9.86 -19.99 17.18
C LYS A 134 11.27 -19.71 16.66
N LEU A 135 11.55 -18.46 16.32
CA LEU A 135 12.87 -18.05 15.83
C LEU A 135 13.77 -17.66 17.01
N ASP A 136 14.97 -18.25 17.07
CA ASP A 136 15.98 -17.92 18.07
C ASP A 136 17.03 -16.98 17.50
N TYR A 137 17.36 -15.95 18.29
CA TYR A 137 18.28 -14.89 17.89
C TYR A 137 19.51 -14.85 18.79
N THR A 138 20.66 -14.57 18.16
CA THR A 138 21.85 -14.07 18.84
C THR A 138 22.14 -12.68 18.29
N GLY A 139 21.80 -11.64 19.05
CA GLY A 139 21.81 -10.27 18.52
C GLY A 139 20.69 -10.11 17.49
N SER A 140 21.03 -9.66 16.27
CA SER A 140 20.11 -9.56 15.13
C SER A 140 19.99 -10.85 14.31
N ASP A 141 20.88 -11.81 14.56
CA ASP A 141 21.03 -12.96 13.66
C ASP A 141 20.21 -14.13 14.16
N VAL A 142 19.43 -14.73 13.25
CA VAL A 142 18.72 -15.98 13.54
C VAL A 142 19.73 -17.11 13.58
N THR A 143 19.76 -17.82 14.71
CA THR A 143 20.68 -18.95 14.97
C THR A 143 19.97 -20.29 15.11
N GLY A 144 18.65 -20.27 15.29
CA GLY A 144 17.86 -21.46 15.51
C GLY A 144 16.39 -21.29 15.16
N ILE A 145 15.72 -22.42 14.98
CA ILE A 145 14.28 -22.50 14.79
C ILE A 145 13.75 -23.69 15.59
N GLU A 146 12.87 -23.41 16.55
CA GLU A 146 12.08 -24.41 17.23
C GLU A 146 10.87 -24.72 16.36
N VAL A 147 10.58 -26.00 16.10
CA VAL A 147 9.42 -26.44 15.31
C VAL A 147 8.54 -27.33 16.18
N THR A 148 7.29 -26.92 16.37
CA THR A 148 6.24 -27.73 17.00
C THR A 148 5.24 -28.18 15.96
N THR A 149 5.29 -29.45 15.58
CA THR A 149 4.35 -30.04 14.61
C THR A 149 2.93 -30.15 15.17
N GLN A 150 1.92 -30.35 14.31
CA GLN A 150 0.53 -30.57 14.75
C GLN A 150 0.34 -31.72 15.75
N GLY A 151 1.25 -32.71 15.75
CA GLY A 151 1.25 -33.80 16.73
C GLY A 151 1.70 -33.37 18.14
N GLY A 152 2.08 -32.11 18.33
CA GLY A 152 2.62 -31.56 19.57
C GLY A 152 4.08 -31.91 19.84
N GLN A 153 4.78 -32.52 18.88
CA GLN A 153 6.21 -32.78 19.00
C GLN A 153 6.98 -31.49 18.68
N THR A 154 7.71 -31.00 19.67
CA THR A 154 8.62 -29.85 19.57
C THR A 154 10.06 -30.32 19.39
N THR A 155 10.76 -29.79 18.39
CA THR A 155 12.17 -30.10 18.11
C THR A 155 12.92 -28.81 17.77
N GLN A 156 14.12 -28.66 18.34
CA GLN A 156 15.00 -27.53 18.10
C GLN A 156 15.96 -27.83 16.94
N TYR A 157 16.10 -26.88 16.00
CA TYR A 157 17.08 -26.92 14.93
C TYR A 157 17.98 -25.68 14.91
N THR A 158 19.20 -25.85 14.45
CA THR A 158 20.09 -24.76 14.02
C THR A 158 19.65 -24.25 12.66
N ALA A 159 19.56 -22.94 12.51
CA ALA A 159 19.13 -22.31 11.27
C ALA A 159 19.88 -21.01 10.99
N GLU A 160 20.00 -20.66 9.71
CA GLU A 160 20.66 -19.45 9.24
C GLU A 160 19.77 -18.72 8.22
N LYS A 161 19.56 -17.42 8.41
CA LYS A 161 18.81 -16.59 7.45
C LYS A 161 19.63 -16.41 6.18
N GLN A 162 19.06 -16.77 5.03
CA GLN A 162 19.70 -16.64 3.73
C GLN A 162 19.79 -15.17 3.27
N PRO A 163 20.76 -14.84 2.39
CA PRO A 163 20.87 -13.50 1.81
C PRO A 163 19.59 -13.05 1.08
N VAL A 164 19.44 -11.73 0.97
CA VAL A 164 18.30 -11.09 0.30
C VAL A 164 18.75 -10.30 -0.94
N MET A 165 17.82 -10.09 -1.88
CA MET A 165 18.03 -9.37 -3.14
C MET A 165 18.20 -7.84 -2.96
N GLY A 166 17.93 -7.33 -1.76
CA GLY A 166 18.04 -5.90 -1.41
C GLY A 166 16.82 -5.39 -0.64
N ASP A 167 16.96 -4.22 -0.02
CA ASP A 167 15.91 -3.55 0.78
C ASP A 167 15.50 -2.20 0.18
N ASP A 168 15.67 -2.03 -1.13
CA ASP A 168 15.22 -0.83 -1.85
C ASP A 168 13.71 -0.84 -2.16
N ASN A 169 13.20 0.30 -2.65
CA ASN A 169 11.79 0.47 -2.96
C ASN A 169 11.28 -0.50 -4.04
N MET A 170 12.09 -0.76 -5.09
CA MET A 170 11.72 -1.67 -6.17
C MET A 170 11.59 -3.12 -5.66
N THR A 171 12.56 -3.57 -4.87
CA THR A 171 12.55 -4.92 -4.28
C THR A 171 11.43 -5.06 -3.26
N SER A 172 11.20 -4.04 -2.42
CA SER A 172 10.13 -4.05 -1.40
C SER A 172 8.73 -3.88 -1.99
N SER A 173 8.62 -3.26 -3.18
CA SER A 173 7.39 -3.27 -3.97
C SER A 173 7.08 -4.68 -4.44
N LEU A 174 8.03 -5.34 -5.13
CA LEU A 174 7.87 -6.69 -5.68
C LEU A 174 7.60 -7.77 -4.62
N CYS A 175 8.40 -7.78 -3.54
CA CYS A 175 8.48 -8.88 -2.57
C CYS A 175 7.29 -8.90 -1.59
N ARG A 176 6.15 -9.35 -2.11
CA ARG A 176 4.89 -9.52 -1.41
C ARG A 176 4.06 -10.58 -2.12
N THR A 177 2.85 -10.79 -1.64
CA THR A 177 1.87 -11.67 -2.28
C THR A 177 0.91 -10.86 -3.15
N TRP A 178 0.71 -11.33 -4.38
CA TRP A 178 -0.09 -10.70 -5.41
C TRP A 178 -1.16 -11.66 -5.91
N LYS A 179 -2.40 -11.18 -6.07
CA LYS A 179 -3.43 -11.90 -6.82
C LYS A 179 -3.31 -11.61 -8.29
N ILE A 180 -3.60 -12.61 -9.12
CA ILE A 180 -3.70 -12.43 -10.57
C ILE A 180 -5.11 -11.97 -10.90
N GLU A 181 -5.25 -10.79 -11.51
CA GLU A 181 -6.52 -10.29 -12.02
C GLU A 181 -6.86 -10.90 -13.38
N LYS A 182 -5.89 -10.87 -14.28
CA LYS A 182 -6.01 -11.38 -15.65
C LYS A 182 -4.64 -11.64 -16.25
N ILE A 183 -4.63 -12.47 -17.28
CA ILE A 183 -3.49 -12.70 -18.15
C ILE A 183 -3.93 -12.42 -19.58
N HIS A 184 -3.15 -11.61 -20.28
CA HIS A 184 -3.32 -11.35 -21.71
C HIS A 184 -2.14 -11.99 -22.45
N ASP A 185 -2.43 -12.94 -23.32
CA ASP A 185 -1.44 -13.67 -24.10
C ASP A 185 -1.66 -13.44 -25.61
N VAL A 186 -0.56 -13.16 -26.31
CA VAL A 186 -0.53 -13.02 -27.77
C VAL A 186 0.47 -14.01 -28.34
N TYR A 187 -0.03 -15.10 -28.92
CA TYR A 187 0.76 -16.14 -29.55
C TYR A 187 0.74 -16.01 -31.08
N TYR A 188 1.92 -16.01 -31.71
CA TYR A 188 2.10 -16.06 -33.15
C TYR A 188 2.72 -17.39 -33.58
N ASP A 189 1.97 -18.16 -34.36
CA ASP A 189 2.40 -19.44 -34.95
C ASP A 189 3.16 -19.17 -36.27
N LYS A 190 4.45 -19.54 -36.32
CA LYS A 190 5.30 -19.35 -37.51
C LYS A 190 4.98 -20.32 -38.64
N GLU A 191 4.43 -21.50 -38.35
CA GLU A 191 4.06 -22.49 -39.36
C GLU A 191 2.79 -22.07 -40.11
N THR A 192 1.78 -21.60 -39.38
CA THR A 192 0.48 -21.24 -39.96
C THR A 192 0.34 -19.75 -40.29
N GLY A 193 1.20 -18.90 -39.73
CA GLY A 193 1.16 -17.45 -39.87
C GLY A 193 -0.03 -16.80 -39.15
N LYS A 194 -0.61 -17.49 -38.17
CA LYS A 194 -1.78 -17.01 -37.40
C LYS A 194 -1.34 -16.42 -36.07
N THR A 195 -2.12 -15.46 -35.60
CA THR A 195 -2.01 -14.89 -34.25
C THR A 195 -3.27 -15.24 -33.47
N ASP A 196 -3.08 -15.85 -32.31
CA ASP A 196 -4.11 -16.02 -31.29
C ASP A 196 -3.87 -14.96 -30.21
N ASP A 197 -4.93 -14.22 -29.84
CA ASP A 197 -4.90 -13.12 -28.87
C ASP A 197 -6.02 -13.39 -27.86
N VAL A 198 -5.64 -13.69 -26.62
CA VAL A 198 -6.53 -14.23 -25.61
C VAL A 198 -6.32 -13.51 -24.29
N THR A 199 -7.41 -13.13 -23.62
CA THR A 199 -7.39 -12.69 -22.23
C THR A 199 -8.17 -13.67 -21.37
N VAL A 200 -7.56 -14.15 -20.29
CA VAL A 200 -8.16 -15.05 -19.30
C VAL A 200 -8.15 -14.42 -17.91
N THR A 201 -9.11 -14.81 -17.06
CA THR A 201 -9.16 -14.42 -15.64
C THR A 201 -9.36 -15.67 -14.77
N PRO A 202 -9.10 -15.61 -13.45
CA PRO A 202 -9.42 -16.72 -12.55
C PRO A 202 -10.89 -17.16 -12.59
N GLU A 203 -11.83 -16.25 -12.88
CA GLU A 203 -13.26 -16.53 -13.00
C GLU A 203 -13.63 -17.10 -14.37
N ASN A 204 -12.90 -16.69 -15.42
CA ASN A 204 -13.07 -17.16 -16.78
C ASN A 204 -11.73 -17.62 -17.38
N PRO A 205 -11.24 -18.81 -16.99
CA PRO A 205 -9.89 -19.26 -17.30
C PRO A 205 -9.72 -19.78 -18.74
N GLY A 206 -10.74 -19.69 -19.59
CA GLY A 206 -10.65 -20.14 -20.98
C GLY A 206 -10.17 -21.59 -21.13
N GLU A 207 -9.24 -21.82 -22.06
CA GLU A 207 -8.62 -23.14 -22.28
C GLU A 207 -7.61 -23.53 -21.18
N THR A 208 -7.10 -22.56 -20.41
CA THR A 208 -6.19 -22.80 -19.27
C THR A 208 -6.90 -23.55 -18.14
N GLY A 209 -8.20 -23.29 -17.94
CA GLY A 209 -9.06 -24.10 -17.09
C GLY A 209 -8.62 -24.21 -15.62
N TYR A 210 -8.14 -25.40 -15.24
CA TYR A 210 -7.70 -25.72 -13.88
C TYR A 210 -6.24 -25.29 -13.62
N ASP A 211 -5.43 -25.18 -14.67
CA ASP A 211 -4.02 -24.80 -14.60
C ASP A 211 -3.82 -23.27 -14.58
N MET A 212 -4.91 -22.51 -14.38
CA MET A 212 -4.86 -21.06 -14.32
C MET A 212 -4.20 -20.62 -13.00
N PRO A 213 -3.12 -19.81 -13.04
CA PRO A 213 -2.52 -19.26 -11.84
C PRO A 213 -3.44 -18.18 -11.24
N ILE A 214 -3.49 -18.11 -9.91
CA ILE A 214 -4.40 -17.22 -9.16
C ILE A 214 -3.69 -16.28 -8.19
N GLU A 215 -2.50 -16.65 -7.75
CA GLU A 215 -1.72 -15.91 -6.77
C GLU A 215 -0.23 -16.17 -7.02
N VAL A 216 0.58 -15.15 -6.82
CA VAL A 216 2.04 -15.26 -6.81
C VAL A 216 2.61 -14.64 -5.54
N MET A 217 3.64 -15.27 -4.99
CA MET A 217 4.38 -14.77 -3.84
C MET A 217 5.84 -14.59 -4.23
N TRP A 218 6.37 -13.40 -3.97
CA TRP A 218 7.78 -13.08 -4.16
C TRP A 218 8.44 -12.84 -2.82
N SER A 219 9.57 -13.48 -2.59
CA SER A 219 10.38 -13.24 -1.40
C SER A 219 11.67 -12.51 -1.74
N LYS A 220 12.15 -11.71 -0.78
CA LYS A 220 13.47 -11.09 -0.87
C LYS A 220 14.60 -12.11 -0.92
N SER A 221 14.37 -13.34 -0.46
CA SER A 221 15.35 -14.43 -0.52
C SER A 221 15.46 -15.09 -1.90
N GLY A 222 14.75 -14.56 -2.92
CA GLY A 222 14.85 -15.04 -4.30
C GLY A 222 13.86 -16.14 -4.65
N THR A 223 12.82 -16.36 -3.84
CA THR A 223 11.77 -17.34 -4.14
C THR A 223 10.61 -16.65 -4.87
N TYR A 224 10.16 -17.28 -5.96
CA TYR A 224 8.94 -16.95 -6.69
C TYR A 224 8.02 -18.19 -6.64
N LEU A 225 6.85 -18.05 -6.02
CA LEU A 225 5.88 -19.14 -5.90
C LEU A 225 4.58 -18.77 -6.61
N VAL A 226 4.01 -19.71 -7.34
CA VAL A 226 2.74 -19.58 -8.06
C VAL A 226 1.74 -20.55 -7.46
N SER A 227 0.53 -20.09 -7.17
CA SER A 227 -0.60 -20.96 -6.80
C SER A 227 -1.59 -21.04 -7.95
N TYR A 228 -2.16 -22.23 -8.17
CA TYR A 228 -3.09 -22.51 -9.28
C TYR A 228 -4.52 -22.81 -8.80
N ARG A 229 -5.51 -22.69 -9.70
CA ARG A 229 -6.93 -22.94 -9.39
C ARG A 229 -7.22 -24.38 -8.95
N ASP A 230 -6.42 -25.34 -9.40
CA ASP A 230 -6.53 -26.74 -9.01
C ASP A 230 -5.95 -27.04 -7.61
N GLY A 231 -5.33 -26.04 -6.98
CA GLY A 231 -4.69 -26.14 -5.68
C GLY A 231 -3.26 -26.66 -5.74
N SER A 232 -2.66 -26.82 -6.93
CA SER A 232 -1.22 -27.06 -7.06
C SER A 232 -0.41 -25.78 -6.85
N ILE A 233 0.90 -25.93 -6.64
CA ILE A 233 1.85 -24.82 -6.52
C ILE A 233 3.07 -25.05 -7.42
N GLY A 234 3.60 -23.97 -7.99
CA GLY A 234 4.86 -23.94 -8.72
C GLY A 234 5.87 -23.11 -7.95
N ILE A 235 7.13 -23.54 -7.92
CA ILE A 235 8.22 -22.79 -7.28
C ILE A 235 9.35 -22.56 -8.29
N ALA A 236 9.84 -21.33 -8.31
CA ALA A 236 10.97 -20.89 -9.11
C ALA A 236 11.87 -19.97 -8.28
N GLU A 237 13.06 -19.73 -8.79
CA GLU A 237 14.00 -18.76 -8.27
C GLU A 237 13.95 -17.50 -9.12
N TRP A 238 14.25 -16.34 -8.52
CA TRP A 238 14.35 -15.08 -9.24
C TRP A 238 15.52 -14.24 -8.75
N LYS A 239 15.98 -13.30 -9.60
CA LYS A 239 16.92 -12.24 -9.22
C LYS A 239 16.84 -11.07 -10.19
N TRP A 240 17.27 -9.89 -9.76
CA TRP A 240 17.35 -8.74 -10.66
C TRP A 240 18.32 -8.99 -11.82
N LYS A 241 17.85 -8.70 -13.04
CA LYS A 241 18.68 -8.54 -14.23
C LYS A 241 19.14 -7.10 -14.36
N ASP A 242 18.18 -6.19 -14.33
CA ASP A 242 18.37 -4.74 -14.34
C ASP A 242 17.26 -4.14 -13.47
N ARG A 243 17.64 -3.73 -12.26
CA ARG A 243 16.70 -3.22 -11.27
C ARG A 243 16.08 -1.89 -11.68
N GLY A 244 16.84 -1.02 -12.35
CA GLY A 244 16.34 0.29 -12.80
C GLY A 244 15.32 0.17 -13.94
N ALA A 245 15.46 -0.86 -14.76
CA ALA A 245 14.53 -1.18 -15.85
C ALA A 245 13.39 -2.13 -15.44
N GLY A 246 13.29 -2.54 -14.16
CA GLY A 246 12.29 -3.51 -13.71
C GLY A 246 12.47 -4.91 -14.32
N GLN A 247 13.68 -5.27 -14.76
CA GLN A 247 13.92 -6.56 -15.42
C GLN A 247 14.43 -7.60 -14.42
N LEU A 248 13.81 -8.77 -14.41
CA LEU A 248 14.14 -9.88 -13.51
C LEU A 248 14.40 -11.16 -14.30
N TYR A 249 15.47 -11.87 -13.93
CA TYR A 249 15.67 -13.25 -14.34
C TYR A 249 14.83 -14.17 -13.48
N TYR A 250 14.39 -15.29 -14.04
CA TYR A 250 13.77 -16.39 -13.31
C TYR A 250 14.39 -17.73 -13.72
N ALA A 251 14.26 -18.72 -12.85
CA ALA A 251 14.71 -20.09 -13.09
C ALA A 251 13.75 -21.10 -12.50
N TRP A 252 13.36 -22.06 -13.31
CA TRP A 252 12.59 -23.22 -12.88
C TRP A 252 13.51 -24.41 -12.71
N ASP A 253 13.30 -25.21 -11.66
CA ASP A 253 14.14 -26.38 -11.35
C ASP A 253 15.65 -26.06 -11.26
N GLY A 254 15.99 -24.81 -10.93
CA GLY A 254 17.37 -24.30 -10.87
C GLY A 254 18.02 -24.03 -12.23
N GLU A 255 17.29 -24.13 -13.33
CA GLU A 255 17.80 -23.86 -14.68
C GLU A 255 17.66 -22.36 -15.05
N TRP A 256 18.80 -21.67 -15.12
CA TRP A 256 18.89 -20.28 -15.55
C TRP A 256 19.17 -20.20 -17.05
N THR A 257 18.13 -20.02 -17.86
CA THR A 257 18.22 -19.92 -19.33
C THR A 257 18.76 -18.57 -19.81
N GLY A 258 18.63 -17.53 -18.99
CA GLY A 258 18.88 -16.15 -19.36
C GLY A 258 17.63 -15.39 -19.81
N ASP A 259 16.48 -16.06 -19.82
CA ASP A 259 15.18 -15.44 -20.05
C ASP A 259 14.83 -14.50 -18.88
N TYR A 260 14.13 -13.42 -19.20
CA TYR A 260 13.79 -12.39 -18.22
C TYR A 260 12.42 -11.80 -18.52
N ALA A 261 11.72 -11.43 -17.45
CA ALA A 261 10.50 -10.67 -17.53
C ALA A 261 10.77 -9.20 -17.13
N THR A 262 9.85 -8.31 -17.51
CA THR A 262 9.84 -6.91 -17.07
C THR A 262 8.63 -6.69 -16.18
N ILE A 263 8.82 -6.08 -15.01
CA ILE A 263 7.73 -5.67 -14.13
C ILE A 263 7.58 -4.15 -14.12
N THR A 264 6.33 -3.68 -14.18
CA THR A 264 5.97 -2.28 -13.95
C THR A 264 4.93 -2.20 -12.84
N PHE A 265 4.98 -1.14 -12.05
CA PHE A 265 4.05 -0.91 -10.94
C PHE A 265 3.17 0.31 -11.20
N ASP A 266 1.92 0.25 -10.73
CA ASP A 266 0.99 1.38 -10.64
C ASP A 266 0.17 1.23 -9.35
N ARG A 267 0.45 2.06 -8.35
CA ARG A 267 -0.13 1.95 -7.00
C ARG A 267 -0.01 0.51 -6.48
N ASN A 268 -1.14 -0.15 -6.20
CA ASN A 268 -1.20 -1.53 -5.72
C ASN A 268 -1.34 -2.58 -6.83
N ARG A 269 -1.16 -2.17 -8.08
CA ARG A 269 -1.13 -3.06 -9.23
C ARG A 269 0.28 -3.21 -9.76
N ALA A 270 0.53 -4.35 -10.38
CA ALA A 270 1.72 -4.57 -11.17
C ALA A 270 1.39 -5.30 -12.47
N VAL A 271 2.24 -5.14 -13.48
CA VAL A 271 2.16 -5.91 -14.72
C VAL A 271 3.50 -6.57 -14.94
N ILE A 272 3.50 -7.90 -15.03
CA ILE A 272 4.64 -8.67 -15.50
C ILE A 272 4.47 -8.89 -16.99
N HIS A 273 5.42 -8.41 -17.77
CA HIS A 273 5.52 -8.62 -19.20
C HIS A 273 6.63 -9.63 -19.50
N ASP A 274 6.27 -10.76 -20.08
CA ASP A 274 7.20 -11.80 -20.51
C ASP A 274 7.08 -12.04 -22.02
N LYS A 275 8.19 -12.40 -22.66
CA LYS A 275 8.28 -12.62 -24.09
C LYS A 275 9.25 -13.73 -24.39
N TRP A 276 8.80 -14.72 -25.15
CA TRP A 276 9.66 -15.78 -25.66
C TRP A 276 9.46 -16.01 -27.16
N GLU A 277 10.50 -16.48 -27.83
CA GLU A 277 10.48 -16.77 -29.26
C GLU A 277 11.34 -18.00 -29.55
N ASP A 278 10.81 -18.97 -30.30
CA ASP A 278 11.52 -20.17 -30.72
C ASP A 278 11.32 -20.45 -32.23
N GLU A 279 11.63 -21.66 -32.69
CA GLU A 279 11.44 -22.04 -34.10
C GLU A 279 9.97 -22.21 -34.51
N TYR A 280 9.07 -22.46 -33.55
CA TYR A 280 7.64 -22.73 -33.77
C TYR A 280 6.79 -21.47 -33.71
N GLY A 281 7.16 -20.50 -32.86
CA GLY A 281 6.34 -19.32 -32.64
C GLY A 281 7.03 -18.20 -31.87
N ARG A 282 6.22 -17.21 -31.52
CA ARG A 282 6.54 -16.13 -30.59
C ARG A 282 5.35 -15.93 -29.69
N ASP A 283 5.60 -15.74 -28.42
CA ASP A 283 4.60 -15.47 -27.41
C ASP A 283 4.97 -14.20 -26.64
N GLU A 284 3.95 -13.43 -26.29
CA GLU A 284 4.07 -12.21 -25.51
C GLU A 284 2.91 -12.18 -24.51
N SER A 285 3.23 -12.10 -23.22
CA SER A 285 2.29 -12.28 -22.12
C SER A 285 2.35 -11.11 -21.15
N TRP A 286 1.18 -10.63 -20.74
CA TRP A 286 1.00 -9.63 -19.69
C TRP A 286 0.17 -10.21 -18.55
N THR A 287 0.81 -10.43 -17.41
CA THR A 287 0.16 -10.87 -16.17
C THR A 287 -0.12 -9.66 -15.29
N TYR A 288 -1.39 -9.39 -15.05
CA TYR A 288 -1.87 -8.26 -14.25
C TYR A 288 -2.10 -8.71 -12.82
N LEU A 289 -1.50 -7.98 -11.89
CA LEU A 289 -1.38 -8.33 -10.47
C LEU A 289 -2.00 -7.24 -9.60
N VAL A 290 -2.60 -7.64 -8.48
CA VAL A 290 -3.05 -6.73 -7.39
C VAL A 290 -2.48 -7.23 -6.07
N ALA A 291 -1.90 -6.34 -5.28
CA ALA A 291 -1.31 -6.67 -3.99
C ALA A 291 -2.38 -7.17 -3.00
N VAL A 292 -2.10 -8.29 -2.31
CA VAL A 292 -3.01 -8.87 -1.29
C VAL A 292 -3.07 -8.02 -0.04
N ASP A 293 -1.93 -7.46 0.36
CA ASP A 293 -1.75 -6.65 1.57
C ASP A 293 -2.00 -5.15 1.34
N ALA A 294 -2.32 -4.77 0.10
CA ALA A 294 -2.74 -3.43 -0.28
C ALA A 294 -3.95 -3.54 -1.23
N PRO A 295 -5.13 -3.96 -0.76
CA PRO A 295 -6.33 -4.03 -1.60
C PRO A 295 -6.67 -2.65 -2.17
N GLU A 296 -7.21 -2.62 -3.38
CA GLU A 296 -7.64 -1.38 -4.03
C GLU A 296 -8.67 -0.64 -3.18
N THR A 297 -8.47 0.66 -3.01
CA THR A 297 -9.59 1.60 -3.08
C THR A 297 -10.16 1.47 -4.50
N PRO A 298 -11.47 1.23 -4.68
CA PRO A 298 -12.08 1.04 -6.00
C PRO A 298 -11.63 2.10 -7.00
N GLY A 299 -11.43 1.72 -8.27
CA GLY A 299 -11.14 2.67 -9.34
C GLY A 299 -12.05 3.89 -9.26
N THR A 300 -11.44 5.08 -9.26
CA THR A 300 -12.13 6.31 -8.93
C THR A 300 -13.06 6.74 -10.08
N ASP A 301 -14.34 6.98 -9.78
CA ASP A 301 -15.27 7.65 -10.71
C ASP A 301 -14.95 9.16 -10.85
N LEU A 302 -13.92 9.65 -10.16
CA LEU A 302 -13.53 11.05 -10.13
C LEU A 302 -12.78 11.44 -11.42
N PRO A 303 -13.24 12.47 -12.14
CA PRO A 303 -12.59 12.92 -13.38
C PRO A 303 -11.31 13.72 -13.12
N GLU A 304 -10.25 13.48 -13.89
CA GLU A 304 -9.04 14.33 -13.84
C GLU A 304 -9.36 15.81 -14.14
N GLY A 305 -8.65 16.72 -13.48
CA GLY A 305 -8.69 18.16 -13.76
C GLY A 305 -9.93 18.92 -13.25
N GLN A 306 -10.82 18.25 -12.51
CA GLN A 306 -11.98 18.89 -11.86
C GLN A 306 -11.85 18.96 -10.33
N SER A 307 -10.69 18.57 -9.81
CA SER A 307 -10.41 18.63 -8.37
C SER A 307 -10.46 20.07 -7.85
N PRO A 308 -11.05 20.28 -6.66
CA PRO A 308 -11.03 21.58 -6.00
C PRO A 308 -9.62 21.99 -5.54
N LEU A 309 -8.69 21.03 -5.37
CA LEU A 309 -7.32 21.31 -4.94
C LEU A 309 -6.57 22.21 -5.91
N ALA A 310 -6.84 22.09 -7.21
CA ALA A 310 -6.20 22.92 -8.23
C ALA A 310 -6.50 24.41 -8.06
N ASN A 311 -7.58 24.77 -7.35
CA ASN A 311 -7.96 26.15 -7.07
C ASN A 311 -7.29 26.70 -5.79
N VAL A 312 -6.70 25.84 -4.96
CA VAL A 312 -6.18 26.21 -3.62
C VAL A 312 -4.70 25.93 -3.48
N PHE A 313 -4.24 24.75 -3.89
CA PHE A 313 -2.88 24.28 -3.72
C PHE A 313 -2.09 24.46 -5.01
N THR A 314 -1.13 25.38 -5.00
CA THR A 314 -0.18 25.59 -6.10
C THR A 314 1.20 24.98 -5.83
N GLY A 315 1.39 24.41 -4.65
CA GLY A 315 2.61 23.71 -4.23
C GLY A 315 2.38 22.21 -4.11
N LYS A 316 3.24 21.54 -3.34
CA LYS A 316 3.14 20.09 -3.11
C LYS A 316 1.90 19.73 -2.27
N LEU A 317 1.30 18.58 -2.56
CA LEU A 317 0.20 18.03 -1.77
C LEU A 317 0.72 17.46 -0.44
N LEU A 318 -0.05 17.68 0.63
CA LEU A 318 0.26 17.18 1.96
C LEU A 318 0.24 15.64 1.95
N LYS A 319 1.24 15.00 2.54
CA LYS A 319 1.31 13.53 2.66
C LYS A 319 0.94 13.10 4.07
N GLU A 320 1.60 13.70 5.06
CA GLU A 320 1.33 13.46 6.48
C GLU A 320 1.35 14.76 7.27
N MET A 321 0.56 14.85 8.34
CA MET A 321 0.58 15.95 9.30
C MET A 321 0.12 15.46 10.68
N ASP A 322 0.94 15.62 11.72
CA ASP A 322 0.60 15.21 13.10
C ASP A 322 0.05 13.76 13.24
N GLY A 323 0.51 12.84 12.39
CA GLY A 323 0.08 11.44 12.37
C GLY A 323 -1.11 11.14 11.45
N ASP A 324 -1.77 12.18 10.91
CA ASP A 324 -2.76 12.03 9.85
C ASP A 324 -2.09 11.79 8.51
N ARG A 325 -2.60 10.81 7.75
CA ARG A 325 -2.17 10.52 6.38
C ARG A 325 -3.23 10.95 5.38
N PHE A 326 -2.82 11.69 4.36
CA PHE A 326 -3.68 12.26 3.32
C PHE A 326 -3.59 11.40 2.05
N ILE A 327 -4.74 10.97 1.52
CA ILE A 327 -4.82 10.03 0.40
C ILE A 327 -5.60 10.67 -0.75
N TYR A 328 -5.03 10.63 -1.95
CA TYR A 328 -5.56 11.31 -3.12
C TYR A 328 -5.89 10.35 -4.27
N GLU A 329 -6.92 10.69 -5.04
CA GLU A 329 -7.29 10.00 -6.28
C GLU A 329 -7.64 11.04 -7.36
N ASN A 330 -7.01 10.97 -8.53
CA ASN A 330 -7.19 11.94 -9.64
C ASN A 330 -7.13 13.42 -9.21
N GLY A 331 -6.27 13.70 -8.22
CA GLY A 331 -6.08 15.02 -7.65
C GLY A 331 -7.11 15.43 -6.60
N TYR A 332 -8.07 14.59 -6.23
CA TYR A 332 -9.02 14.83 -5.13
C TYR A 332 -8.48 14.23 -3.84
N LEU A 333 -8.69 14.90 -2.70
CA LEU A 333 -8.43 14.29 -1.39
C LEU A 333 -9.60 13.35 -1.06
N THR A 334 -9.40 12.04 -1.08
CA THR A 334 -10.49 11.07 -0.84
C THR A 334 -10.52 10.59 0.60
N GLN A 335 -9.40 10.63 1.30
CA GLN A 335 -9.33 10.18 2.69
C GLN A 335 -8.24 10.89 3.50
N ILE A 336 -8.53 11.13 4.78
CA ILE A 336 -7.55 11.41 5.83
C ILE A 336 -7.68 10.31 6.87
N THR A 337 -6.58 9.69 7.30
CA THR A 337 -6.65 8.57 8.26
C THR A 337 -5.46 8.55 9.21
N ASN A 338 -5.73 8.18 10.46
CA ASN A 338 -4.74 7.87 11.49
C ASN A 338 -5.11 6.56 12.21
N ASP A 339 -4.47 6.27 13.35
CA ASP A 339 -4.70 5.06 14.14
C ASP A 339 -6.07 4.99 14.85
N LYS A 340 -6.78 6.12 14.93
CA LYS A 340 -8.05 6.26 15.65
C LYS A 340 -9.24 6.57 14.76
N GLU A 341 -9.03 7.27 13.66
CA GLU A 341 -10.08 7.88 12.85
C GLU A 341 -9.83 7.77 11.34
N THR A 342 -10.92 7.75 10.59
CA THR A 342 -10.93 7.89 9.13
C THR A 342 -11.96 8.92 8.70
N ILE A 343 -11.51 9.91 7.93
CA ILE A 343 -12.31 10.93 7.27
C ILE A 343 -12.38 10.58 5.78
N THR A 344 -13.57 10.45 5.22
CA THR A 344 -13.78 10.07 3.80
C THR A 344 -14.55 11.16 3.07
N PHE A 345 -14.08 11.54 1.88
CA PHE A 345 -14.65 12.60 1.06
C PHE A 345 -15.32 12.03 -0.19
N ASN A 346 -16.56 12.44 -0.45
CA ASN A 346 -17.33 12.06 -1.63
C ASN A 346 -17.72 13.30 -2.41
N TYR A 347 -17.29 13.40 -3.67
CA TYR A 347 -17.49 14.57 -4.52
C TYR A 347 -18.64 14.33 -5.52
N ASN A 348 -19.87 14.43 -5.03
CA ASN A 348 -21.07 14.16 -5.82
C ASN A 348 -21.20 15.09 -7.04
N TYR A 349 -20.73 16.35 -6.93
CA TYR A 349 -20.72 17.28 -8.05
C TYR A 349 -19.87 16.76 -9.23
N ALA A 350 -18.83 15.99 -8.96
CA ALA A 350 -17.89 15.48 -9.96
C ALA A 350 -18.36 14.15 -10.56
N THR A 351 -18.97 13.29 -9.75
CA THR A 351 -19.46 11.97 -10.17
C THR A 351 -20.89 12.00 -10.72
N GLY A 352 -21.64 13.07 -10.44
CA GLY A 352 -23.06 13.19 -10.77
C GLY A 352 -23.98 12.39 -9.84
N ALA A 353 -23.50 12.01 -8.66
CA ALA A 353 -24.30 11.33 -7.65
C ALA A 353 -25.36 12.27 -7.03
N ASP A 354 -26.48 11.69 -6.61
CA ASP A 354 -27.55 12.43 -5.91
C ASP A 354 -27.09 12.81 -4.49
N GLY A 355 -27.33 14.05 -4.06
CA GLY A 355 -27.04 14.48 -2.68
C GLY A 355 -26.49 15.91 -2.59
N PRO A 356 -25.82 16.27 -1.48
CA PRO A 356 -25.05 17.52 -1.38
C PRO A 356 -23.86 17.48 -2.36
N ASP A 357 -23.32 18.64 -2.74
CA ASP A 357 -22.21 18.72 -3.71
C ASP A 357 -20.98 17.91 -3.26
N VAL A 358 -20.68 17.99 -1.97
CA VAL A 358 -19.67 17.15 -1.31
C VAL A 358 -20.28 16.56 -0.04
N TYR A 359 -19.99 15.29 0.22
CA TYR A 359 -20.39 14.58 1.44
C TYR A 359 -19.16 14.00 2.13
N VAL A 360 -18.96 14.36 3.39
CA VAL A 360 -17.80 13.90 4.18
C VAL A 360 -18.28 13.10 5.39
N THR A 361 -17.61 11.99 5.68
CA THR A 361 -17.90 11.15 6.85
C THR A 361 -16.64 10.98 7.69
N MET A 362 -16.76 11.20 9.00
CA MET A 362 -15.72 10.96 10.01
C MET A 362 -16.14 9.77 10.86
N ARG A 363 -15.27 8.77 11.02
CA ARG A 363 -15.54 7.55 11.80
C ARG A 363 -14.35 7.16 12.66
N GLY A 364 -14.57 6.91 13.94
CA GLY A 364 -13.52 6.47 14.86
C GLY A 364 -13.62 7.08 16.27
N ASP A 365 -12.79 8.08 16.56
CA ASP A 365 -12.76 8.82 17.84
C ASP A 365 -13.96 9.79 18.01
N GLY A 366 -14.77 9.92 16.96
CA GLY A 366 -16.05 10.61 16.88
C GLY A 366 -16.72 10.23 15.57
N ASP A 367 -18.06 10.29 15.53
CA ASP A 367 -18.82 10.05 14.31
C ASP A 367 -19.52 11.36 13.91
N ASP A 368 -19.12 11.91 12.77
CA ASP A 368 -19.72 13.11 12.18
C ASP A 368 -19.97 12.91 10.68
N ASP A 369 -21.06 13.49 10.19
CA ASP A 369 -21.39 13.59 8.77
C ASP A 369 -21.53 15.05 8.35
N PHE A 370 -20.94 15.41 7.22
CA PHE A 370 -21.00 16.77 6.69
C PHE A 370 -21.61 16.75 5.29
N ALA A 371 -22.72 17.48 5.13
CA ALA A 371 -23.31 17.79 3.84
C ALA A 371 -22.92 19.22 3.43
N ILE A 372 -22.16 19.35 2.35
CA ILE A 372 -21.59 20.62 1.90
C ILE A 372 -22.27 21.08 0.61
N THR A 373 -22.65 22.35 0.58
CA THR A 373 -23.07 23.07 -0.63
C THR A 373 -21.96 24.03 -1.05
N LEU A 374 -21.61 24.03 -2.33
CA LEU A 374 -20.54 24.86 -2.89
C LEU A 374 -21.10 26.14 -3.54
N ASN A 375 -20.34 27.22 -3.45
CA ASN A 375 -20.59 28.45 -4.20
C ASN A 375 -20.03 28.36 -5.63
N GLU A 376 -20.22 29.42 -6.43
CA GLU A 376 -19.73 29.50 -7.82
C GLU A 376 -18.19 29.44 -7.96
N GLN A 377 -17.43 29.72 -6.90
CA GLN A 377 -15.97 29.59 -6.88
C GLN A 377 -15.50 28.16 -6.54
N GLY A 378 -16.42 27.28 -6.14
CA GLY A 378 -16.12 25.91 -5.71
C GLY A 378 -15.77 25.76 -4.23
N PHE A 379 -16.01 26.80 -3.40
CA PHE A 379 -15.82 26.73 -1.95
C PHE A 379 -17.13 26.49 -1.21
N ALA A 380 -17.07 25.90 -0.02
CA ALA A 380 -18.24 25.63 0.80
C ALA A 380 -18.98 26.93 1.18
N GLU A 381 -20.20 27.15 0.71
CA GLU A 381 -21.05 28.25 1.21
C GLU A 381 -21.86 27.85 2.45
N LYS A 382 -22.17 26.56 2.55
CA LYS A 382 -22.96 26.00 3.64
C LYS A 382 -22.48 24.60 3.97
N ILE A 383 -22.32 24.33 5.26
CA ILE A 383 -22.00 23.02 5.80
C ILE A 383 -23.10 22.65 6.80
N VAL A 384 -23.71 21.49 6.63
CA VAL A 384 -24.61 20.88 7.63
C VAL A 384 -23.86 19.71 8.25
N GLN A 385 -23.46 19.87 9.50
CA GLN A 385 -22.81 18.83 10.30
C GLN A 385 -23.88 18.06 11.09
N THR A 386 -23.80 16.75 11.07
CA THR A 386 -24.59 15.84 11.89
C THR A 386 -23.63 15.05 12.77
N SER A 387 -23.64 15.35 14.07
CA SER A 387 -22.76 14.73 15.06
C SER A 387 -23.52 13.67 15.84
N TYR A 388 -22.91 12.50 16.01
CA TYR A 388 -23.48 11.38 16.73
C TYR A 388 -22.76 11.17 18.06
N ASP A 389 -23.46 11.44 19.16
CA ASP A 389 -22.95 11.23 20.51
C ASP A 389 -23.82 10.22 21.30
N GLN A 390 -23.44 9.97 22.56
CA GLN A 390 -24.18 9.06 23.45
C GLN A 390 -25.61 9.53 23.78
N TYR A 391 -25.97 10.78 23.46
CA TYR A 391 -27.27 11.40 23.68
C TYR A 391 -28.12 11.48 22.41
N GLY A 392 -27.54 11.22 21.24
CA GLY A 392 -28.25 11.08 19.97
C GLY A 392 -27.59 11.89 18.85
N GLU A 393 -28.44 12.32 17.92
CA GLU A 393 -28.05 13.09 16.75
C GLU A 393 -28.20 14.60 17.04
N ASN A 394 -27.11 15.36 16.83
CA ASN A 394 -27.10 16.82 16.89
C ASN A 394 -26.79 17.38 15.50
N VAL A 395 -27.55 18.39 15.05
CA VAL A 395 -27.37 19.00 13.73
C VAL A 395 -26.96 20.45 13.89
N TYR A 396 -25.85 20.81 13.24
CA TYR A 396 -25.24 22.14 13.23
C TYR A 396 -25.11 22.64 11.79
N THR A 397 -25.30 23.94 11.58
CA THR A 397 -25.13 24.64 10.31
C THR A 397 -24.07 25.71 10.39
N LYS A 398 -23.16 25.68 9.41
CA LYS A 398 -22.18 26.74 9.19
C LYS A 398 -22.44 27.41 7.84
N THR A 399 -22.32 28.74 7.78
CA THR A 399 -22.39 29.51 6.51
C THR A 399 -21.15 30.34 6.34
N LEU A 400 -20.59 30.37 5.12
CA LEU A 400 -19.28 30.94 4.84
C LEU A 400 -19.35 31.91 3.67
N GLU A 401 -18.55 32.98 3.75
CA GLU A 401 -18.43 34.00 2.71
C GLU A 401 -16.97 34.18 2.30
N TYR A 402 -16.74 34.48 1.02
CA TYR A 402 -15.41 34.62 0.44
C TYR A 402 -15.29 35.89 -0.37
N ASP A 403 -14.07 36.43 -0.44
CA ASP A 403 -13.74 37.47 -1.40
C ASP A 403 -13.56 36.90 -2.84
N ALA A 404 -13.29 37.79 -3.80
CA ALA A 404 -13.11 37.42 -5.20
C ALA A 404 -11.79 36.69 -5.48
N ASP A 405 -10.82 36.77 -4.57
CA ASP A 405 -9.55 36.05 -4.66
C ASP A 405 -9.66 34.63 -4.07
N GLY A 406 -10.76 34.34 -3.38
CA GLY A 406 -11.07 33.04 -2.78
C GLY A 406 -10.64 32.92 -1.32
N HIS A 407 -10.44 34.03 -0.61
CA HIS A 407 -10.15 34.01 0.81
C HIS A 407 -11.44 34.02 1.64
N LEU A 408 -11.49 33.22 2.70
CA LEU A 408 -12.61 33.22 3.66
C LEU A 408 -12.66 34.58 4.38
N THR A 409 -13.77 35.30 4.28
CA THR A 409 -13.97 36.63 4.89
C THR A 409 -14.94 36.62 6.06
N ALA A 410 -15.88 35.68 6.09
CA ALA A 410 -16.79 35.53 7.22
C ALA A 410 -17.25 34.07 7.38
N MET A 411 -17.54 33.68 8.61
CA MET A 411 -18.15 32.39 8.93
C MET A 411 -19.10 32.53 10.11
N ASN A 412 -20.32 32.02 9.98
CA ASN A 412 -21.23 31.81 11.09
C ASN A 412 -21.22 30.32 11.44
N ASP A 413 -20.92 29.98 12.69
CA ASP A 413 -20.94 28.62 13.22
C ASP A 413 -21.95 28.51 14.37
N ASP A 414 -23.09 27.88 14.10
CA ASP A 414 -24.16 27.74 15.09
C ASP A 414 -23.85 26.73 16.20
N ARG A 415 -22.85 25.85 16.03
CA ARG A 415 -22.43 24.90 17.06
C ARG A 415 -21.88 25.62 18.27
N ASN A 416 -20.97 26.56 18.01
CA ASN A 416 -20.33 27.37 19.03
C ASN A 416 -21.07 28.70 19.26
N GLY A 417 -22.08 28.99 18.43
CA GLY A 417 -22.78 30.27 18.40
C GLY A 417 -21.80 31.41 18.14
N ARG A 418 -20.89 31.26 17.17
CA ARG A 418 -19.82 32.23 16.88
C ARG A 418 -19.92 32.77 15.46
N LEU A 419 -19.79 34.09 15.35
CA LEU A 419 -19.60 34.81 14.09
C LEU A 419 -18.13 35.22 13.97
N TYR A 420 -17.49 34.86 12.87
CA TYR A 420 -16.12 35.20 12.53
C TYR A 420 -16.09 36.22 11.39
N ASP A 421 -15.24 37.25 11.52
CA ASP A 421 -14.87 38.20 10.47
C ASP A 421 -13.35 38.14 10.24
N LEU A 422 -12.95 37.89 8.99
CA LEU A 422 -11.56 37.71 8.59
C LEU A 422 -11.16 38.83 7.62
N THR A 423 -10.10 39.58 7.95
CA THR A 423 -9.63 40.70 7.14
C THR A 423 -8.31 40.38 6.46
N TRP A 424 -8.32 40.47 5.13
CA TRP A 424 -7.18 40.20 4.27
C TRP A 424 -6.57 41.50 3.74
N THR A 425 -5.25 41.56 3.72
CA THR A 425 -4.48 42.67 3.15
C THR A 425 -3.32 42.10 2.34
N ASP A 426 -3.20 42.50 1.08
CA ASP A 426 -2.12 42.07 0.16
C ASP A 426 -1.94 40.53 0.08
N GLY A 427 -3.05 39.78 0.20
CA GLY A 427 -3.07 38.31 0.17
C GLY A 427 -2.70 37.61 1.48
N ASN A 428 -2.56 38.34 2.59
CA ASN A 428 -2.30 37.80 3.93
C ASN A 428 -3.52 38.02 4.86
N LEU A 429 -3.80 37.06 5.74
CA LEU A 429 -4.85 37.16 6.76
C LEU A 429 -4.37 38.01 7.94
N THR A 430 -4.65 39.30 7.90
CA THR A 430 -4.09 40.26 8.86
C THR A 430 -4.88 40.41 10.16
N LYS A 431 -6.16 40.02 10.17
CA LYS A 431 -7.01 40.12 11.36
C LYS A 431 -8.11 39.07 11.37
N VAL A 432 -8.34 38.49 12.53
CA VAL A 432 -9.52 37.67 12.84
C VAL A 432 -10.26 38.34 13.99
N HIS A 433 -11.57 38.51 13.82
CA HIS A 433 -12.48 38.96 14.86
C HIS A 433 -13.55 37.89 15.04
N TRP A 434 -13.97 37.62 16.27
CA TRP A 434 -15.14 36.79 16.51
C TRP A 434 -16.00 37.27 17.67
N LEU A 435 -17.30 37.03 17.53
CA LEU A 435 -18.34 37.35 18.50
C LEU A 435 -19.16 36.10 18.80
N SER A 436 -19.33 35.74 20.06
CA SER A 436 -20.22 34.66 20.48
C SER A 436 -21.64 35.15 20.83
N ASP A 437 -22.61 34.24 20.81
CA ASP A 437 -23.98 34.48 21.27
C ASP A 437 -24.07 34.90 22.75
N SER A 438 -23.08 34.50 23.56
CA SER A 438 -22.96 34.93 24.96
C SER A 438 -22.42 36.37 25.11
N GLY A 439 -22.05 37.01 24.01
CA GLY A 439 -21.47 38.35 23.96
C GLY A 439 -19.97 38.42 24.23
N SER A 440 -19.25 37.29 24.16
CA SER A 440 -17.78 37.31 24.20
C SER A 440 -17.26 37.77 22.85
N GLU A 441 -16.33 38.70 22.85
CA GLU A 441 -15.80 39.33 21.64
C GLU A 441 -14.28 39.35 21.74
N HIS A 442 -13.60 38.92 20.69
CA HIS A 442 -12.15 38.89 20.64
C HIS A 442 -11.65 39.32 19.26
N THR A 443 -10.50 39.99 19.25
CA THR A 443 -9.78 40.35 18.03
C THR A 443 -8.33 39.91 18.11
N TYR A 444 -7.83 39.34 17.03
CA TYR A 444 -6.46 38.91 16.83
C TYR A 444 -5.91 39.54 15.56
N THR A 445 -4.67 40.03 15.61
CA THR A 445 -3.96 40.59 14.46
C THR A 445 -2.69 39.83 14.19
N TYR A 446 -2.36 39.64 12.91
CA TYR A 446 -1.23 38.83 12.47
C TYR A 446 -0.19 39.66 11.72
N THR A 447 1.08 39.44 12.06
CA THR A 447 2.22 40.02 11.36
C THR A 447 2.97 38.93 10.62
N TYR A 448 3.47 39.29 9.43
CA TYR A 448 4.15 38.39 8.50
C TYR A 448 5.56 38.93 8.21
N GLY A 449 6.50 38.00 8.08
CA GLY A 449 7.81 38.27 7.47
C GLY A 449 7.80 38.04 5.97
N ASP A 450 8.99 37.77 5.42
CA ASP A 450 9.19 37.55 3.99
C ASP A 450 9.07 36.07 3.56
N GLN A 451 8.87 35.14 4.50
CA GLN A 451 8.79 33.71 4.21
C GLN A 451 7.49 33.37 3.45
N ALA A 452 7.64 33.00 2.18
CA ALA A 452 6.51 32.62 1.33
C ALA A 452 5.86 31.31 1.81
N ASN A 453 4.54 31.23 1.70
CA ASN A 453 3.77 30.02 1.96
C ASN A 453 3.66 29.17 0.69
N THR A 454 4.77 28.58 0.25
CA THR A 454 4.84 27.90 -1.06
C THR A 454 4.00 26.63 -1.15
N ASN A 455 3.71 26.00 -0.02
CA ASN A 455 2.89 24.78 0.06
C ASN A 455 1.45 25.05 0.50
N CYS A 456 1.01 26.32 0.52
CA CYS A 456 -0.36 26.70 0.83
C CYS A 456 -0.83 26.10 2.18
N LEU A 457 -0.08 26.33 3.26
CA LEU A 457 -0.46 25.88 4.59
C LEU A 457 -1.42 26.88 5.26
N LEU A 458 -2.49 26.39 5.88
CA LEU A 458 -3.43 27.17 6.68
C LEU A 458 -3.93 26.33 7.87
N PHE A 459 -3.78 26.88 9.08
CA PHE A 459 -4.21 26.25 10.32
C PHE A 459 -5.19 27.18 11.03
N TYR A 460 -6.48 27.01 10.78
CA TYR A 460 -7.51 27.87 11.35
C TYR A 460 -7.48 27.89 12.87
N TYR A 461 -7.46 26.71 13.50
CA TYR A 461 -7.43 26.58 14.95
C TYR A 461 -6.07 26.94 15.54
N LYS A 462 -5.02 26.22 15.10
CA LYS A 462 -3.69 26.25 15.73
C LYS A 462 -2.94 27.58 15.52
N VAL A 463 -3.22 28.31 14.44
CA VAL A 463 -2.50 29.57 14.10
C VAL A 463 -3.41 30.79 14.10
N TYR A 464 -4.62 30.69 13.55
CA TYR A 464 -5.46 31.86 13.28
C TYR A 464 -6.62 32.08 14.27
N SER A 465 -6.61 31.39 15.42
CA SER A 465 -7.63 31.57 16.46
C SER A 465 -9.08 31.46 15.95
N VAL A 466 -9.29 30.64 14.91
CA VAL A 466 -10.61 30.31 14.35
C VAL A 466 -10.95 28.87 14.78
N ASP A 467 -11.95 28.75 15.65
CA ASP A 467 -12.31 27.50 16.34
C ASP A 467 -13.26 26.66 15.50
N ILE A 468 -12.69 25.97 14.51
CA ILE A 468 -13.39 25.18 13.49
C ILE A 468 -12.68 23.85 13.22
N ASP A 469 -12.02 23.29 14.23
CA ASP A 469 -11.25 22.05 14.18
C ASP A 469 -11.99 20.91 13.45
N GLU A 470 -13.30 20.75 13.68
CA GLU A 470 -14.07 19.66 13.06
C GLU A 470 -14.31 19.82 11.55
N VAL A 471 -14.23 21.04 11.03
CA VAL A 471 -14.38 21.29 9.58
C VAL A 471 -13.07 21.74 8.93
N GLN A 472 -11.98 21.88 9.68
CA GLN A 472 -10.67 22.27 9.14
C GLN A 472 -10.18 21.26 8.09
N CYS A 473 -10.58 19.99 8.17
CA CYS A 473 -10.26 18.97 7.16
C CYS A 473 -10.70 19.38 5.74
N LEU A 474 -11.76 20.18 5.61
CA LEU A 474 -12.28 20.66 4.33
C LEU A 474 -11.31 21.64 3.64
N TYR A 475 -10.44 22.31 4.39
CA TYR A 475 -9.39 23.15 3.82
C TYR A 475 -8.41 22.32 2.99
N TYR A 476 -7.93 21.20 3.54
CA TYR A 476 -6.99 20.31 2.86
C TYR A 476 -7.64 19.58 1.66
N ALA A 477 -8.97 19.52 1.63
CA ALA A 477 -9.74 19.10 0.46
C ALA A 477 -9.98 20.22 -0.56
N GLY A 478 -9.46 21.44 -0.35
CA GLY A 478 -9.60 22.58 -1.27
C GLY A 478 -10.94 23.31 -1.19
N LEU A 479 -11.73 23.08 -0.14
CA LEU A 479 -13.12 23.54 -0.05
C LEU A 479 -13.32 24.77 0.86
N LEU A 480 -12.31 25.16 1.66
CA LEU A 480 -12.40 26.30 2.60
C LEU A 480 -11.60 27.54 2.18
N GLY A 481 -11.41 27.76 0.89
CA GLY A 481 -10.71 28.94 0.39
C GLY A 481 -9.19 28.83 0.44
N LYS A 482 -8.50 29.95 0.25
CA LYS A 482 -7.05 30.00 0.03
C LYS A 482 -6.23 30.39 1.26
N ALA A 483 -4.99 29.89 1.27
CA ALA A 483 -3.99 30.20 2.28
C ALA A 483 -3.46 31.64 2.16
N PRO A 484 -2.96 32.22 3.26
CA PRO A 484 -2.13 33.42 3.25
C PRO A 484 -0.89 33.26 2.38
N LYS A 485 -0.54 34.31 1.66
CA LYS A 485 0.62 34.36 0.74
C LYS A 485 1.95 34.10 1.45
N HIS A 486 2.08 34.54 2.70
CA HIS A 486 3.26 34.34 3.54
C HIS A 486 2.88 33.58 4.80
N LEU A 487 3.86 32.96 5.46
CA LEU A 487 3.66 32.33 6.75
C LEU A 487 3.71 33.41 7.87
N PRO A 488 2.75 33.41 8.82
CA PRO A 488 2.72 34.41 9.88
C PRO A 488 3.84 34.16 10.87
N GLU A 489 4.39 35.24 11.45
CA GLU A 489 5.43 35.15 12.48
C GLU A 489 4.87 35.44 13.87
N LEU A 490 3.81 36.25 13.96
CA LEU A 490 3.30 36.77 15.22
C LEU A 490 1.78 36.96 15.18
N GLU A 491 1.09 36.44 16.19
CA GLU A 491 -0.27 36.83 16.57
C GLU A 491 -0.22 37.83 17.73
N THR A 492 -1.13 38.80 17.73
CA THR A 492 -1.38 39.70 18.88
C THR A 492 -2.88 39.76 19.16
N SER A 493 -3.28 39.36 20.38
CA SER A 493 -4.66 39.50 20.86
C SER A 493 -4.99 40.95 21.25
N ASP A 494 -6.29 41.26 21.34
CA ASP A 494 -6.83 42.52 21.85
C ASP A 494 -6.37 42.89 23.27
N SER A 495 -6.07 41.89 24.10
CA SER A 495 -5.47 42.04 25.44
C SER A 495 -3.99 42.45 25.42
N GLY A 496 -3.34 42.39 24.24
CA GLY A 496 -1.92 42.64 24.05
C GLY A 496 -1.02 41.41 24.26
N SER A 497 -1.58 40.23 24.54
CA SER A 497 -0.84 38.97 24.57
C SER A 497 -0.39 38.60 23.16
N THR A 498 0.83 38.09 23.03
CA THR A 498 1.46 37.73 21.76
C THR A 498 1.85 36.27 21.69
N THR A 499 1.71 35.66 20.52
CA THR A 499 2.14 34.27 20.24
C THR A 499 3.04 34.28 19.01
N THR A 500 4.21 33.66 19.10
CA THR A 500 5.17 33.59 17.97
C THR A 500 5.03 32.25 17.24
N PHE A 501 5.16 32.27 15.91
CA PHE A 501 5.16 31.08 15.08
C PHE A 501 6.52 30.92 14.39
N THR A 502 7.12 29.74 14.54
CA THR A 502 8.38 29.39 13.88
C THR A 502 8.13 28.29 12.87
N TRP A 503 8.45 28.55 11.61
CA TRP A 503 8.21 27.65 10.48
C TRP A 503 9.52 27.08 9.95
N THR A 504 9.51 25.80 9.62
CA THR A 504 10.54 25.13 8.82
C THR A 504 9.91 24.53 7.55
N ASP A 505 10.70 23.85 6.74
CA ASP A 505 10.19 23.19 5.53
C ASP A 505 9.21 22.05 5.85
N ASN A 506 9.30 21.48 7.07
CA ASN A 506 8.56 20.29 7.49
C ASN A 506 7.89 20.42 8.86
N SER A 507 7.93 21.60 9.50
CA SER A 507 7.31 21.77 10.82
C SER A 507 6.87 23.19 11.16
N LEU A 508 5.94 23.27 12.11
CA LEU A 508 5.50 24.49 12.79
C LEU A 508 5.71 24.33 14.30
N THR A 509 6.37 25.30 14.92
CA THR A 509 6.41 25.46 16.39
C THR A 509 5.67 26.72 16.79
N VAL A 510 4.72 26.58 17.71
CA VAL A 510 3.99 27.70 18.33
C VAL A 510 4.61 27.97 19.70
N ASP A 511 4.90 29.24 20.01
CA ASP A 511 5.49 29.64 21.29
C ASP A 511 4.67 29.10 22.48
N GLY A 512 5.32 28.33 23.36
CA GLY A 512 4.69 27.61 24.46
C GLY A 512 4.36 26.13 24.18
N ASP A 513 4.55 25.65 22.95
CA ASP A 513 4.34 24.26 22.52
C ASP A 513 5.64 23.60 22.00
N ASP A 514 6.81 24.08 22.47
CA ASP A 514 8.14 23.68 21.98
C ASP A 514 8.45 22.17 22.08
N TYR A 515 7.67 21.40 22.84
CA TYR A 515 7.84 19.96 23.01
C TYR A 515 7.07 19.12 21.99
N HIS A 516 6.14 19.72 21.23
CA HIS A 516 5.28 19.03 20.28
C HIS A 516 5.11 19.87 19.00
N PRO A 517 6.19 20.06 18.21
CA PRO A 517 6.06 20.72 16.92
C PRO A 517 5.06 19.97 16.04
N THR A 518 4.30 20.73 15.25
CA THR A 518 3.43 20.17 14.23
C THR A 518 4.28 19.75 13.05
N GLU A 519 4.48 18.46 12.86
CA GLU A 519 5.31 17.93 11.78
C GLU A 519 4.44 17.61 10.56
N PHE A 520 4.93 17.94 9.38
CA PHE A 520 4.26 17.65 8.12
C PHE A 520 5.23 17.25 7.01
N SER A 521 4.76 16.43 6.10
CA SER A 521 5.49 16.01 4.89
C SER A 521 4.61 16.13 3.66
N PHE A 522 5.23 16.14 2.48
CA PHE A 522 4.53 16.34 1.21
C PHE A 522 4.87 15.23 0.22
N TYR A 523 3.99 14.97 -0.73
CA TYR A 523 4.31 14.13 -1.88
C TYR A 523 5.36 14.81 -2.76
N GLU A 524 6.31 14.02 -3.29
CA GLU A 524 7.24 14.50 -4.32
C GLU A 524 6.51 14.60 -5.68
N GLU A 525 6.92 15.57 -6.50
CA GLU A 525 6.38 15.77 -7.86
C GLU A 525 6.82 14.68 -8.85
#